data_AF-A0A655ANY0-F1
#
_entry.id   AF-A0A655ANY0-F1
#
_cell.length_a   1.000
_cell.length_b   1.000
_cell.length_c   1.000
_cell.angle_alpha   90.00
_cell.angle_beta   90.00
_cell.angle_gamma   90.00
#
_symmetry.space_group_name_H-M   'P 1'
#
loop_
_entity.id
_entity.type
_entity.pdbx_description
1 polymer ?
#
loop_
_entity_poly.entity_id
_entity_poly.type
_entity_poly.pdbx_seq_one_letter_code
_entity_poly.pdbx_strand_id
1 'polypeptide(L)' 'MRPLLAGPDRAEKYRALMAKRAPLYRRVATMRVDTNRRNPGAVVRHILSRLQVPSPSEAAT' A
#
# COMPACT_ATOMS: atom_id res chain seq x y z
N MET A 1 16.03 14.74 2.29
CA MET A 1 16.45 13.88 3.43
C MET A 1 15.28 12.99 3.85
N ARG A 2 15.50 11.78 4.38
CA ARG A 2 14.46 10.93 5.01
C ARG A 2 14.68 10.95 6.52
N PRO A 3 14.11 11.90 7.28
CA PRO A 3 14.47 12.11 8.69
C PRO A 3 14.25 10.87 9.55
N LEU A 4 13.18 10.12 9.29
CA LEU A 4 12.88 8.85 9.98
C LEU A 4 13.92 7.76 9.75
N LEU A 5 14.73 7.85 8.70
CA LEU A 5 15.81 6.90 8.40
C LEU A 5 17.19 7.54 8.58
N ALA A 6 17.30 8.67 9.27
CA ALA A 6 18.60 9.29 9.55
C ALA A 6 19.46 8.36 10.44
N GLY A 7 20.76 8.31 10.17
CA GLY A 7 21.73 7.45 10.86
C GLY A 7 22.66 6.70 9.88
N PRO A 8 23.70 6.02 10.42
CA PRO A 8 24.72 5.34 9.62
C PRO A 8 24.16 4.08 8.92
N ASP A 9 23.35 3.25 9.59
CA ASP A 9 22.70 2.10 8.97
C ASP A 9 21.19 2.35 8.73
N ARG A 10 20.88 2.82 7.52
CA ARG A 10 19.50 3.07 7.10
C ARG A 10 18.71 1.77 6.86
N ALA A 11 19.39 0.71 6.45
CA ALA A 11 18.75 -0.56 6.09
C ALA A 11 18.30 -1.30 7.35
N GLU A 12 19.14 -1.36 8.37
CA GLU A 12 18.78 -1.87 9.70
C GLU A 12 17.63 -1.06 10.31
N LYS A 13 17.73 0.28 10.31
CA LYS A 13 16.65 1.14 10.81
C LYS A 13 15.32 0.92 10.11
N TYR A 14 15.35 0.75 8.78
CA TYR A 14 14.17 0.42 7.99
C TYR A 14 13.60 -0.96 8.33
N ARG A 15 14.45 -2.00 8.43
CA ARG A 15 14.04 -3.36 8.83
C ARG A 15 13.39 -3.37 10.20
N ALA A 16 13.99 -2.71 11.19
CA ALA A 16 13.44 -2.58 12.53
C ALA A 16 12.08 -1.86 12.54
N LEU A 17 11.93 -0.80 11.74
CA LEU A 17 10.66 -0.10 11.58
C LEU A 17 9.59 -1.02 10.97
N MET A 18 9.92 -1.75 9.89
CA MET A 18 8.98 -2.65 9.23
C MET A 18 8.57 -3.83 10.11
N ALA A 19 9.48 -4.37 10.93
CA ALA A 19 9.16 -5.43 11.89
C ALA A 19 8.06 -5.00 12.87
N LYS A 20 8.09 -3.75 13.34
CA LYS A 20 7.08 -3.19 14.25
C LYS A 20 5.78 -2.80 13.54
N ARG A 21 5.87 -2.28 12.32
CA ARG A 21 4.74 -1.65 11.62
C ARG A 21 3.96 -2.58 10.70
N ALA A 22 4.62 -3.53 10.02
CA ALA A 22 3.96 -4.42 9.07
C ALA A 22 2.82 -5.25 9.68
N PRO A 23 2.91 -5.78 10.93
CA PRO A 23 1.78 -6.46 11.56
C PRO A 23 0.56 -5.56 11.78
N LEU A 24 0.77 -4.28 12.12
CA LEU A 24 -0.30 -3.31 12.33
C LEU A 24 -1.01 -2.99 11.01
N TYR A 25 -0.24 -2.74 9.94
CA TYR A 25 -0.81 -2.49 8.61
C TYR A 25 -1.62 -3.69 8.11
N ARG A 26 -1.14 -4.91 8.33
CA ARG A 26 -1.87 -6.13 7.98
C ARG A 26 -3.18 -6.28 8.74
N ARG A 27 -3.22 -5.87 10.01
CA ARG A 27 -4.40 -6.00 10.88
C ARG A 27 -5.56 -5.11 10.44
N VAL A 28 -5.27 -3.90 9.97
CA VAL A 28 -6.31 -2.91 9.63
C VAL A 28 -6.66 -2.87 8.14
N ALA A 29 -5.89 -3.55 7.29
CA ALA A 29 -6.08 -3.49 5.85
C ALA A 29 -7.31 -4.29 5.40
N THR A 30 -8.25 -3.62 4.73
CA THR A 30 -9.34 -4.28 3.98
C THR A 30 -8.86 -4.84 2.65
N MET A 31 -7.76 -4.31 2.10
CA MET A 31 -7.10 -4.78 0.89
C MET A 31 -5.58 -4.66 1.05
N ARG A 32 -4.82 -5.60 0.49
CA ARG A 32 -3.36 -5.57 0.44
C ARG A 32 -2.88 -5.72 -1.00
N VAL A 33 -1.86 -4.94 -1.36
CA VAL A 33 -1.25 -4.96 -2.70
C VAL A 33 0.26 -5.07 -2.54
N ASP A 34 0.87 -6.10 -3.14
CA ASP A 34 2.32 -6.16 -3.27
C ASP A 34 2.77 -5.22 -4.38
N THR A 35 3.67 -4.30 -4.05
CA THR A 35 4.22 -3.29 -4.95
C THR A 35 5.59 -3.68 -5.50
N ASN A 36 6.19 -4.78 -5.04
CA ASN A 36 7.45 -5.27 -5.57
C ASN A 36 7.31 -5.60 -7.07
N ARG A 37 8.27 -5.14 -7.87
CA ARG A 37 8.33 -5.37 -9.33
C ARG A 37 7.08 -4.86 -10.09
N ARG A 38 6.36 -3.87 -9.55
CA ARG A 38 5.24 -3.20 -10.22
C ARG A 38 5.54 -1.72 -10.41
N ASN A 39 5.20 -1.17 -11.57
CA ASN A 39 5.20 0.28 -11.75
C ASN A 39 3.98 0.92 -11.04
N PRO A 40 4.01 2.22 -10.74
CA PRO A 40 2.92 2.90 -10.03
C PRO A 40 1.56 2.76 -10.71
N GLY A 41 1.49 2.87 -12.05
CA GLY A 41 0.23 2.74 -12.79
C GLY A 41 -0.41 1.35 -12.67
N ALA A 42 0.39 0.29 -12.64
CA ALA A 42 -0.09 -1.06 -12.40
C ALA A 42 -0.69 -1.23 -11.00
N VAL A 43 -0.08 -0.61 -9.98
CA VAL A 43 -0.59 -0.61 -8.60
C VAL A 43 -1.92 0.13 -8.53
N VAL A 44 -2.03 1.32 -9.13
CA VAL A 44 -3.26 2.12 -9.15
C VAL A 44 -4.40 1.36 -9.82
N ARG A 45 -4.20 0.81 -11.02
CA ARG A 45 -5.22 0.02 -11.72
C ARG A 45 -5.69 -1.18 -10.91
N HIS A 46 -4.77 -1.86 -10.22
CA HIS A 46 -5.09 -2.99 -9.36
C HIS A 46 -5.96 -2.59 -8.15
N ILE A 47 -5.71 -1.42 -7.57
CA ILE A 47 -6.56 -0.88 -6.48
C ILE A 47 -7.93 -0.51 -7.03
N LEU A 48 -8.00 0.26 -8.12
CA LEU A 48 -9.26 0.69 -8.74
C LEU A 48 -10.15 -0.48 -9.16
N SER A 49 -9.57 -1.55 -9.69
CA SER A 49 -10.31 -2.75 -10.11
C SER A 49 -11.10 -3.41 -8.98
N ARG A 50 -10.72 -3.19 -7.72
CA ARG A 50 -11.38 -3.74 -6.52
C ARG A 50 -12.22 -2.73 -5.73
N LEU A 51 -12.16 -1.46 -6.11
CA LEU A 51 -12.93 -0.37 -5.49
C LEU A 51 -14.01 0.16 -6.45
N GLN A 52 -14.49 -0.67 -7.37
CA GLN A 52 -15.56 -0.29 -8.28
C GLN A 52 -16.83 0.00 -7.48
N VAL A 53 -17.43 1.16 -7.73
CA VAL A 53 -18.73 1.54 -7.19
C VAL A 53 -19.69 1.61 -8.38
N PRO A 54 -20.69 0.73 -8.47
CA PRO A 54 -21.66 0.78 -9.55
C PRO A 54 -22.44 2.10 -9.47
N SER A 55 -22.66 2.76 -10.61
CA SER A 55 -23.50 3.94 -10.65
C SER A 55 -24.98 3.54 -10.47
N PRO A 56 -25.72 4.15 -9.53
CA PRO A 56 -27.15 3.86 -9.36
C PRO A 56 -27.98 4.14 -10.62
N SER A 57 -27.54 5.08 -11.47
CA SER A 57 -28.24 5.44 -12.70
C SER A 57 -28.00 4.48 -13.87
N GLU A 58 -26.96 3.66 -13.80
CA GLU A 58 -26.59 2.70 -14.85
C GLU A 58 -27.41 1.39 -14.73
N ALA A 59 -27.93 1.09 -13.53
CA ALA A 59 -28.81 -0.06 -13.29
C ALA A 59 -30.29 0.20 -13.63
N ALA A 60 -30.66 1.45 -13.96
CA ALA A 60 -32.03 1.88 -14.20
C ALA A 60 -32.35 2.14 -15.69
N THR A 61 -31.42 1.85 -16.60
CA THR A 61 -31.62 1.86 -18.07
C THR A 61 -31.58 0.44 -18.58
#